data_AF-A0A9C9ENV5-F1
#
_entry.id   AF-A0A9C9ENV5-F1
#
_cell.length_a   1.000
_cell.length_b   1.000
_cell.length_c   1.000
_cell.angle_alpha   90.00
_cell.angle_beta   90.00
_cell.angle_gamma   90.00
#
_symmetry.space_group_name_H-M   'P 1'
#
loop_
_entity.id
_entity.type
_entity.pdbx_description
1 polymer ?
#
loop_
_entity_poly.entity_id
_entity_poly.type
_entity_poly.pdbx_seq_one_letter_code
_entity_poly.pdbx_strand_id
1 'polypeptide(L)' 'MRADNLTIKIKSDKPLIVLSVDEYESMKETIELLTHYPDLLKELKEERKQINKGKFITLNSYKAKYKKR' A
#
# COMPACT_ATOMS: atom_id res chain seq x y z
N MET A 1 28.14 1.37 -17.76
CA MET A 1 27.18 2.24 -17.05
C MET A 1 27.92 2.88 -15.89
N ARG A 2 28.09 4.20 -15.88
CA ARG A 2 28.60 4.94 -14.71
C ARG A 2 27.40 5.20 -13.81
N ALA A 3 27.45 4.76 -12.56
CA ALA A 3 26.52 5.25 -11.56
C ALA A 3 26.99 6.66 -11.20
N ASP A 4 26.18 7.66 -11.51
CA ASP A 4 26.43 9.03 -11.09
C ASP A 4 26.26 9.08 -9.56
N ASN A 5 27.31 9.50 -8.86
CA ASN A 5 27.28 9.62 -7.40
C ASN A 5 26.33 10.76 -7.00
N LEU A 6 25.10 10.43 -6.61
CA LEU A 6 24.15 11.40 -6.04
C LEU A 6 24.63 11.83 -4.64
N THR A 7 25.18 13.04 -4.56
CA THR A 7 25.59 13.64 -3.27
C THR A 7 24.58 14.71 -2.88
N ILE A 8 23.77 14.46 -1.85
CA ILE A 8 22.85 15.44 -1.27
C ILE A 8 23.51 16.05 -0.02
N LYS A 9 23.69 17.37 0.00
CA LYS A 9 24.18 18.12 1.18
C LYS A 9 23.02 18.93 1.76
N ILE A 10 22.58 18.59 2.97
CA ILE A 10 21.51 19.30 3.68
C ILE A 10 22.12 19.97 4.92
N LYS A 11 21.95 21.29 5.04
CA LYS A 11 22.30 22.03 6.26
C LYS A 11 21.03 22.25 7.07
N SER A 12 20.94 21.62 8.24
CA SER A 12 19.78 21.69 9.15
C SER A 12 20.28 21.67 10.59
N ASP A 13 19.63 22.44 11.46
CA ASP A 13 19.79 22.41 12.91
C ASP A 13 18.87 21.37 13.59
N LYS A 14 18.02 20.69 12.80
CA LYS A 14 17.10 19.63 13.23
C LYS A 14 17.49 18.26 12.68
N PRO A 15 17.16 17.16 13.39
CA PRO A 15 17.30 15.81 12.88
C PRO A 15 16.54 15.62 11.56
N LEU A 16 17.15 14.91 10.61
CA LEU A 16 16.56 14.59 9.31
C LEU A 16 16.46 13.07 9.17
N ILE A 17 15.38 12.63 8.53
CA ILE A 17 15.16 11.23 8.17
C ILE A 17 15.14 11.14 6.65
N VAL A 18 15.95 10.25 6.10
CA VAL A 18 15.99 9.97 4.66
C VAL A 18 15.29 8.64 4.44
N LEU A 19 14.26 8.66 3.60
CA LEU A 19 13.49 7.49 3.19
C LEU A 19 13.56 7.38 1.67
N SER A 20 13.30 6.18 1.15
CA SER A 20 13.05 6.05 -0.29
C SER A 20 11.72 6.72 -0.65
N VAL A 21 11.58 7.15 -1.91
CA VAL A 21 10.32 7.73 -2.39
C VAL A 21 9.18 6.72 -2.23
N ASP A 22 9.43 5.44 -2.54
CA ASP A 22 8.45 4.36 -2.44
C ASP A 22 7.98 4.16 -1.00
N GLU A 23 8.88 4.24 -0.02
CA GLU A 23 8.54 4.12 1.40
C GLU A 23 7.71 5.31 1.88
N TYR A 24 8.08 6.53 1.47
CA TYR A 24 7.29 7.71 1.78
C TYR A 24 5.87 7.65 1.23
N GLU A 25 5.71 7.30 -0.05
CA GLU A 25 4.38 7.20 -0.68
C GLU A 25 3.55 6.05 -0.08
N SER A 26 4.18 4.90 0.21
CA SER A 26 3.50 3.77 0.87
C SER A 26 2.98 4.15 2.26
N MET A 27 3.77 4.89 3.04
CA MET A 27 3.34 5.37 4.36
C MET A 27 2.21 6.38 4.25
N LYS A 28 2.31 7.32 3.30
CA LYS A 28 1.29 8.34 3.05
C LYS A 28 -0.05 7.72 2.66
N GLU A 29 -0.07 6.80 1.70
CA GLU A 29 -1.28 6.08 1.28
C GLU A 29 -1.90 5.31 2.47
N THR A 30 -1.07 4.64 3.27
CA THR A 30 -1.54 3.93 4.47
C THR A 30 -2.25 4.88 5.45
N ILE A 31 -1.68 6.06 5.69
CA ILE A 31 -2.28 7.08 6.58
C ILE A 31 -3.60 7.59 6.01
N GLU A 32 -3.65 7.89 4.71
CA GLU A 32 -4.86 8.35 4.02
C GLU A 32 -5.98 7.32 4.14
N LEU A 33 -5.69 6.04 3.88
CA LEU A 33 -6.67 4.96 4.01
C LEU A 33 -7.21 4.82 5.44
N LEU A 34 -6.32 4.81 6.44
CA LEU A 34 -6.74 4.67 7.84
C LEU A 34 -7.52 5.90 8.35
N THR A 35 -7.26 7.07 7.78
CA THR A 35 -7.97 8.30 8.13
C THR A 35 -9.38 8.32 7.53
N HIS A 36 -9.53 7.91 6.27
CA HIS A 36 -10.82 7.97 5.57
C HIS A 36 -11.72 6.75 5.83
N TYR A 37 -11.15 5.60 6.17
CA TYR A 37 -11.89 4.36 6.37
C TYR A 37 -11.63 3.81 7.79
N PRO A 38 -12.34 4.31 8.81
CA PRO A 38 -12.07 3.97 10.22
C PRO A 38 -12.28 2.48 10.54
N ASP A 39 -13.14 1.80 9.79
CA ASP A 39 -13.41 0.37 9.96
C ASP A 39 -12.50 -0.54 9.13
N LEU A 40 -11.60 0.01 8.30
CA LEU A 40 -10.76 -0.74 7.36
C LEU A 40 -9.96 -1.86 8.03
N LEU A 41 -9.40 -1.61 9.22
CA LEU A 41 -8.65 -2.64 9.95
C LEU A 41 -9.53 -3.82 10.38
N LYS A 42 -10.79 -3.55 10.73
CA LYS A 42 -11.76 -4.58 11.07
C LYS A 42 -12.16 -5.36 9.82
N GLU A 43 -12.45 -4.67 8.73
CA GLU A 43 -12.77 -5.27 7.42
C GLU A 43 -11.64 -6.19 6.94
N LEU A 44 -10.39 -5.72 6.94
CA LEU A 44 -9.23 -6.53 6.55
C LEU A 44 -9.08 -7.80 7.41
N LYS A 45 -9.35 -7.69 8.72
CA LYS A 45 -9.31 -8.83 9.65
C LYS A 45 -10.42 -9.83 9.35
N GLU A 46 -11.61 -9.36 9.00
CA GLU A 46 -12.74 -10.21 8.64
C GLU A 46 -12.51 -10.90 7.29
N GLU A 47 -12.04 -10.17 6.29
CA GLU A 47 -11.69 -10.70 4.97
C GLU A 47 -10.62 -11.79 5.07
N ARG A 48 -9.59 -11.58 5.91
CA ARG A 48 -8.58 -12.64 6.14
C ARG A 48 -9.19 -13.93 6.70
N LYS A 49 -10.22 -13.84 7.55
CA LYS A 49 -10.95 -15.02 8.03
C LYS A 49 -11.76 -15.68 6.91
N GLN A 50 -12.36 -14.90 6.00
CA GLN A 50 -13.11 -15.46 4.87
C GLN A 50 -12.17 -16.18 3.90
N ILE A 51 -11.03 -15.56 3.55
CA ILE A 51 -10.00 -16.18 2.70
C ILE A 51 -9.52 -17.50 3.31
N ASN A 52 -9.20 -17.52 4.61
CA ASN A 52 -8.77 -18.74 5.31
C ASN A 52 -9.85 -19.84 5.34
N LYS A 53 -11.13 -19.48 5.20
CA LYS A 53 -12.26 -20.43 5.06
C LYS A 53 -12.50 -20.86 3.60
N GLY A 54 -11.61 -20.50 2.68
CA GLY A 54 -11.76 -20.77 1.25
C GLY A 54 -12.80 -19.89 0.55
N LYS A 55 -13.31 -18.86 1.25
CA LYS A 55 -14.31 -17.93 0.69
C LYS A 55 -13.61 -16.79 -0.02
N PHE A 56 -13.24 -17.04 -1.27
CA PHE A 56 -12.70 -16.05 -2.18
C PHE A 56 -13.22 -16.33 -3.59
N ILE A 57 -13.16 -15.33 -4.46
CA ILE A 57 -13.40 -15.51 -5.89
C ILE A 57 -12.06 -15.54 -6.62
N THR A 58 -11.93 -16.38 -7.63
CA THR A 58 -10.77 -16.37 -8.51
C THR A 58 -10.96 -15.35 -9.62
N LEU A 59 -9.86 -14.89 -10.22
CA LEU A 59 -9.91 -13.98 -11.37
C LEU A 59 -10.79 -14.53 -12.51
N ASN A 60 -10.74 -15.84 -12.78
CA ASN A 60 -11.56 -16.48 -13.81
C ASN A 60 -13.06 -16.41 -13.46
N SER A 61 -13.42 -16.71 -12.20
CA SER A 61 -14.82 -16.62 -11.74
C SER A 61 -15.35 -15.18 -11.77
N TYR A 62 -14.51 -14.21 -11.40
CA TYR A 62 -14.83 -12.78 -11.48
C TYR A 62 -15.09 -12.36 -12.93
N LYS A 63 -14.19 -12.71 -13.87
CA LYS A 63 -14.36 -12.40 -15.30
C LYS A 63 -15.60 -13.05 -15.89
N ALA A 64 -15.93 -14.28 -15.49
CA ALA A 64 -17.14 -14.96 -15.96
C ALA A 64 -18.42 -14.28 -15.45
N LYS A 65 -18.44 -13.83 -14.19
CA LYS A 65 -19.60 -13.19 -13.55
C LYS A 65 -19.83 -11.75 -14.02
N TYR A 66 -18.75 -11.02 -14.34
CA TYR A 66 -18.81 -9.58 -14.63
C TYR A 66 -18.32 -9.21 -16.03
N LYS A 67 -18.24 -10.16 -16.98
CA LYS A 67 -17.97 -9.84 -18.39
C LYS A 67 -19.10 -8.96 -18.91
N LYS A 68 -18.91 -7.64 -18.90
CA LYS A 68 -19.63 -6.72 -19.76
C LYS A 68 -19.31 -7.11 -21.20
N ARG A 69 -20.37 -7.27 -22.01
CA ARG A 69 -20.27 -7.34 -23.47
C ARG A 69 -19.54 -6.13 -24.01
#